data_AF-A0ABD3SCH8-F1
#
_entry.id   AF-A0ABD3SCH8-F1
#
_cell.length_a   1.000
_cell.length_b   1.000
_cell.length_c   1.000
_cell.angle_alpha   90.00
_cell.angle_beta   90.00
_cell.angle_gamma   90.00
#
_symmetry.space_group_name_H-M   'P 1'
#
loop_
_entity.id
_entity.type
_entity.pdbx_description
1 polymer ?
#
loop_
_entity_poly.entity_id
_entity_poly.type
_entity_poly.pdbx_seq_one_letter_code
_entity_poly.pdbx_strand_id
1 'polypeptide(L)'
;MPPSPPLPPPSKFDTDHQQRRFPLSLRHHSPPQPTMSDTEYAIESADAGASATIPMEAGQIKKGGFIMIKGKPCKVVSISVSKTGKHGHAKCNFTATDIFTGKKLEDMVPSSHGTTVPIVSRTEWDIMDIGDDGEVTLMDENGNEKTDINLPSYPENMAQEIRDAWDGGENQVSCTVQSAVGIEQIVAFKKA
;
A
#
# COMPACT_ATOMS: atom_id res chain seq x y z
N MET A 1 -22.68 -48.13 17.71
CA MET A 1 -22.65 -46.66 17.82
C MET A 1 -22.72 -46.30 19.30
N PRO A 2 -21.60 -45.92 19.95
CA PRO A 2 -21.65 -45.34 21.29
C PRO A 2 -21.95 -43.82 21.22
N PRO A 3 -22.72 -43.25 22.16
CA PRO A 3 -22.96 -41.81 22.22
C PRO A 3 -21.79 -41.05 22.86
N SER A 4 -21.49 -39.85 22.33
CA SER A 4 -20.46 -38.92 22.84
C SER A 4 -20.85 -38.31 24.20
N PRO A 5 -19.89 -38.03 25.09
CA PRO A 5 -20.16 -37.33 26.35
C PRO A 5 -20.31 -35.80 26.16
N PRO A 6 -21.06 -35.09 27.04
CA PRO A 6 -21.26 -33.64 26.95
C PRO A 6 -20.09 -32.84 27.56
N LEU A 7 -19.89 -31.63 27.00
CA LEU A 7 -18.89 -30.64 27.45
C LEU A 7 -19.34 -29.89 28.73
N PRO A 8 -18.39 -29.43 29.59
CA PRO A 8 -18.72 -28.62 30.76
C PRO A 8 -18.94 -27.11 30.42
N PRO A 9 -19.70 -26.36 31.24
CA PRO A 9 -19.92 -24.92 31.05
C PRO A 9 -18.77 -24.07 31.65
N PRO A 10 -18.59 -22.82 31.19
CA PRO A 10 -17.57 -21.92 31.73
C PRO A 10 -17.97 -21.31 33.09
N SER A 11 -17.00 -21.25 34.00
CA SER A 11 -17.08 -20.64 35.33
C SER A 11 -17.21 -19.12 35.25
N LYS A 12 -18.22 -18.57 35.93
CA LYS A 12 -18.30 -17.15 36.29
C LYS A 12 -17.28 -16.87 37.40
N PHE A 13 -16.58 -15.74 37.32
CA PHE A 13 -15.78 -15.23 38.43
C PHE A 13 -16.32 -13.88 38.87
N ASP A 14 -16.52 -13.79 40.18
CA ASP A 14 -17.33 -12.85 40.91
C ASP A 14 -16.77 -11.43 41.03
N THR A 15 -17.71 -10.52 41.25
CA THR A 15 -17.58 -9.15 41.69
C THR A 15 -17.50 -9.09 43.22
N ASP A 16 -16.66 -8.20 43.78
CA ASP A 16 -17.02 -7.18 44.80
C ASP A 16 -15.96 -6.91 45.90
N HIS A 17 -15.92 -5.63 46.30
CA HIS A 17 -15.44 -5.04 47.57
C HIS A 17 -13.92 -4.91 47.82
N GLN A 18 -13.36 -3.82 48.36
CA GLN A 18 -13.93 -2.80 49.24
C GLN A 18 -13.10 -1.49 49.30
N GLN A 19 -13.85 -0.41 49.46
CA GLN A 19 -13.58 0.97 49.90
C GLN A 19 -12.39 1.20 50.85
N ARG A 20 -11.75 2.39 50.77
CA ARG A 20 -11.50 3.31 51.92
C ARG A 20 -11.42 4.77 51.46
N ARG A 21 -12.07 5.68 52.22
CA ARG A 21 -12.11 7.15 52.01
C ARG A 21 -11.38 7.91 53.14
N PHE A 22 -10.91 9.13 52.78
CA PHE A 22 -10.77 10.40 53.54
C PHE A 22 -9.62 10.61 54.56
N PRO A 23 -9.24 11.87 54.96
CA PRO A 23 -9.82 13.22 54.67
C PRO A 23 -8.86 14.43 54.34
N LEU A 24 -9.47 15.45 53.72
CA LEU A 24 -9.38 16.95 53.80
C LEU A 24 -8.21 17.76 54.46
N SER A 25 -7.61 18.72 53.72
CA SER A 25 -7.78 20.21 53.85
C SER A 25 -6.52 21.13 53.80
N LEU A 26 -6.61 22.16 52.94
CA LEU A 26 -6.14 23.58 52.99
C LEU A 26 -4.64 24.00 52.98
N ARG A 27 -4.20 24.75 51.94
CA ARG A 27 -4.09 26.23 51.92
C ARG A 27 -3.48 26.81 50.61
N HIS A 28 -4.10 27.90 50.17
CA HIS A 28 -3.76 28.96 49.22
C HIS A 28 -2.28 29.25 48.85
N HIS A 29 -2.01 29.36 47.54
CA HIS A 29 -1.19 30.44 46.92
C HIS A 29 -1.42 30.51 45.40
N SER A 30 -1.72 31.69 44.86
CA SER A 30 -1.76 32.03 43.41
C SER A 30 -0.52 32.88 43.12
N PRO A 31 0.23 32.68 42.00
CA PRO A 31 0.08 33.52 40.77
C PRO A 31 0.61 32.82 39.48
N PRO A 32 0.92 33.51 38.36
CA PRO A 32 0.14 34.44 37.54
C PRO A 32 -0.26 33.83 36.17
N GLN A 33 -1.13 34.51 35.43
CA GLN A 33 -1.59 34.14 34.08
C GLN A 33 -0.46 34.21 33.04
N PRO A 34 -0.24 33.19 32.19
CA PRO A 34 0.43 33.39 30.92
C PRO A 34 -0.59 33.89 29.88
N THR A 35 -0.20 34.95 29.19
CA THR A 35 -0.90 35.57 28.07
C THR A 35 -1.27 34.51 27.02
N MET A 36 -2.55 34.41 26.63
CA MET A 36 -2.93 33.72 25.40
C MET A 36 -2.35 34.49 24.21
N SER A 37 -1.13 34.14 23.83
CA SER A 37 -0.59 34.45 22.51
C SER A 37 -1.23 33.48 21.52
N ASP A 38 -1.99 34.08 20.60
CA ASP A 38 -2.48 33.53 19.35
C ASP A 38 -1.46 32.55 18.76
N THR A 39 -1.68 31.26 19.01
CA THR A 39 -0.86 30.19 18.43
C THR A 39 -1.74 29.53 17.40
N GLU A 40 -1.63 30.07 16.19
CA GLU A 40 -1.63 29.36 14.92
C GLU A 40 -2.20 27.93 15.04
N TYR A 41 -3.49 27.79 14.72
CA TYR A 41 -4.03 26.49 14.36
C TYR A 41 -3.36 26.10 13.04
N ALA A 42 -2.17 25.52 13.13
CA ALA A 42 -1.65 24.64 12.11
C ALA A 42 -2.69 23.52 11.99
N ILE A 43 -3.58 23.68 11.01
CA ILE A 43 -4.39 22.58 10.52
C ILE A 43 -3.37 21.65 9.87
N GLU A 44 -2.77 20.77 10.66
CA GLU A 44 -2.07 19.61 10.14
C GLU A 44 -3.10 18.92 9.25
N SER A 45 -2.86 18.98 7.94
CA SER A 45 -3.67 18.28 6.96
C SER A 45 -3.72 16.83 7.40
N ALA A 46 -4.86 16.42 7.96
CA ALA A 46 -5.10 15.06 8.37
C ALA A 46 -5.15 14.23 7.08
N ASP A 47 -4.00 13.70 6.68
CA ASP A 47 -3.92 12.70 5.62
C ASP A 47 -4.80 11.54 6.06
N ALA A 48 -5.99 11.48 5.48
CA ALA A 48 -7.09 10.65 5.92
C ALA A 48 -6.82 9.19 5.54
N GLY A 49 -5.84 8.56 6.18
CA GLY A 49 -5.70 7.11 6.40
C GLY A 49 -6.05 6.20 5.23
N ALA A 50 -5.80 6.60 3.98
CA ALA A 50 -6.06 5.75 2.84
C ALA A 50 -5.05 4.59 2.88
N SER A 51 -5.49 3.42 3.34
CA SER A 51 -4.64 2.23 3.37
C SER A 51 -4.17 1.93 1.95
N ALA A 52 -2.86 1.93 1.71
CA ALA A 52 -2.26 1.62 0.40
C ALA A 52 -2.50 0.17 -0.06
N THR A 53 -3.17 -0.62 0.78
CA THR A 53 -3.44 -2.03 0.54
C THR A 53 -4.80 -2.46 1.10
N ILE A 54 -5.35 -3.54 0.54
CA ILE A 54 -6.65 -4.13 0.91
C ILE A 54 -6.42 -5.58 1.34
N PRO A 55 -6.94 -6.02 2.50
CA PRO A 55 -6.87 -7.42 2.90
C PRO A 55 -7.77 -8.29 2.01
N MET A 56 -7.26 -9.45 1.58
CA MET A 56 -8.00 -10.42 0.77
C MET A 56 -7.53 -11.84 1.04
N GLU A 57 -8.43 -12.82 1.06
CA GLU A 57 -8.06 -14.23 1.22
C GLU A 57 -7.22 -14.73 0.04
N ALA A 58 -6.18 -15.53 0.33
CA ALA A 58 -5.29 -16.06 -0.69
C ALA A 58 -6.04 -16.85 -1.79
N GLY A 59 -7.08 -17.61 -1.42
CA GLY A 59 -7.89 -18.35 -2.38
C GLY A 59 -8.69 -17.50 -3.36
N GLN A 60 -8.88 -16.19 -3.10
CA GLN A 60 -9.63 -15.28 -3.97
C GLN A 60 -8.76 -14.59 -5.02
N ILE A 61 -7.43 -14.64 -4.88
CA ILE A 61 -6.50 -14.05 -5.85
C ILE A 61 -6.57 -14.84 -7.15
N LYS A 62 -6.64 -14.13 -8.27
CA LYS A 62 -6.69 -14.70 -9.62
C LYS A 62 -5.44 -14.32 -10.41
N LYS A 63 -5.12 -15.12 -11.43
CA LYS A 63 -4.07 -14.80 -12.40
C LYS A 63 -4.34 -13.41 -13.01
N GLY A 64 -3.31 -12.60 -13.12
CA GLY A 64 -3.40 -11.21 -13.59
C GLY A 64 -3.76 -10.19 -12.49
N GLY A 65 -4.22 -10.65 -11.32
CA GLY A 65 -4.43 -9.81 -10.15
C GLY A 65 -3.13 -9.42 -9.46
N PHE A 66 -3.24 -8.67 -8.36
CA PHE A 66 -2.09 -8.21 -7.57
C PHE A 66 -2.03 -8.87 -6.20
N ILE A 67 -0.82 -8.96 -5.66
CA ILE A 67 -0.54 -9.50 -4.32
C ILE A 67 0.72 -8.82 -3.77
N MET A 68 0.76 -8.56 -2.46
CA MET A 68 1.98 -8.18 -1.76
C MET A 68 2.80 -9.42 -1.41
N ILE A 69 4.04 -9.50 -1.90
CA ILE A 69 4.98 -10.55 -1.53
C ILE A 69 6.23 -9.89 -0.95
N LYS A 70 6.56 -10.19 0.31
CA LYS A 70 7.74 -9.64 1.02
C LYS A 70 7.81 -8.10 0.95
N GLY A 71 6.66 -7.43 1.10
CA GLY A 71 6.58 -5.97 1.05
C GLY A 71 6.64 -5.35 -0.36
N LYS A 72 6.67 -6.17 -1.42
CA LYS A 72 6.71 -5.69 -2.80
C LYS A 72 5.37 -5.91 -3.51
N PRO A 73 4.83 -4.90 -4.20
CA PRO A 73 3.63 -5.06 -5.00
C PRO A 73 3.95 -5.87 -6.25
N CYS A 74 3.26 -7.01 -6.41
CA CYS A 74 3.54 -7.95 -7.48
C CYS A 74 2.27 -8.26 -8.28
N LYS A 75 2.42 -8.44 -9.59
CA LYS A 75 1.37 -8.95 -10.47
C LYS A 75 1.47 -10.47 -10.59
N VAL A 76 0.38 -11.17 -10.34
CA VAL A 76 0.34 -12.63 -10.34
C VAL A 76 0.39 -13.16 -11.77
N VAL A 77 1.45 -13.90 -12.09
CA VAL A 77 1.67 -14.53 -13.39
C VAL A 77 1.08 -15.93 -13.43
N SER A 78 1.19 -16.68 -12.34
CA SER A 78 0.66 -18.04 -12.22
C SER A 78 0.23 -18.36 -10.79
N ILE A 79 -0.76 -19.25 -10.66
CA ILE A 79 -1.26 -19.77 -9.37
C ILE A 79 -1.36 -21.28 -9.52
N SER A 80 -0.74 -22.02 -8.59
CA SER A 80 -0.91 -23.46 -8.47
C SER A 80 -1.55 -23.79 -7.13
N VAL A 81 -2.65 -24.55 -7.14
CA VAL A 81 -3.37 -24.93 -5.92
C VAL A 81 -3.14 -26.41 -5.65
N SER A 82 -2.56 -26.72 -4.50
CA SER A 82 -2.30 -28.10 -4.06
C SER A 82 -3.23 -28.47 -2.89
N LYS A 83 -3.75 -29.70 -2.90
CA LYS A 83 -4.49 -30.26 -1.75
C LYS A 83 -3.54 -31.06 -0.89
N THR A 84 -3.49 -30.80 0.41
CA THR A 84 -2.65 -31.51 1.36
C THR A 84 -3.35 -32.78 1.88
N GLY A 85 -3.60 -33.75 0.99
CA GLY A 85 -4.24 -35.02 1.34
C GLY A 85 -5.78 -34.98 1.44
N LYS A 86 -6.39 -35.99 2.09
CA LYS A 86 -7.85 -36.22 2.10
C LYS A 86 -8.66 -35.15 2.84
N HIS A 87 -8.11 -34.59 3.92
CA HIS A 87 -8.75 -33.60 4.77
C HIS A 87 -8.00 -32.26 4.82
N GLY A 88 -6.92 -32.13 4.05
CA GLY A 88 -6.07 -30.95 4.11
C GLY A 88 -6.67 -29.75 3.38
N HIS A 89 -6.41 -28.57 3.94
CA HIS A 89 -6.73 -27.31 3.29
C HIS A 89 -5.93 -27.17 1.99
N ALA A 90 -6.50 -26.43 1.04
CA ALA A 90 -5.81 -26.08 -0.18
C ALA A 90 -4.67 -25.10 0.14
N LYS A 91 -3.56 -25.26 -0.57
CA LYS A 91 -2.39 -24.40 -0.47
C LYS A 91 -2.12 -23.78 -1.82
N CYS A 92 -2.14 -22.45 -1.87
CA CYS A 92 -1.89 -21.66 -3.06
C CYS A 92 -0.39 -21.37 -3.15
N ASN A 93 0.21 -21.73 -4.28
CA ASN A 93 1.57 -21.36 -4.65
C ASN A 93 1.47 -20.28 -5.73
N PHE A 94 1.87 -19.06 -5.39
CA PHE A 94 1.85 -17.90 -6.26
C PHE A 94 3.20 -17.73 -6.93
N THR A 95 3.16 -17.48 -8.22
CA THR A 95 4.28 -16.94 -8.98
C THR A 95 3.89 -15.57 -9.48
N ALA A 96 4.59 -14.54 -9.04
CA ALA A 96 4.29 -13.16 -9.37
C ALA A 96 5.56 -12.41 -9.83
N THR A 97 5.36 -11.28 -10.47
CA THR A 97 6.43 -10.39 -10.91
C THR A 97 6.23 -9.03 -10.26
N ASP A 98 7.27 -8.50 -9.63
CA ASP A 98 7.30 -7.13 -9.09
C ASP A 98 6.98 -6.14 -10.21
N ILE A 99 5.98 -5.28 -9.99
CA ILE A 99 5.45 -4.38 -11.02
C ILE A 99 6.40 -3.23 -11.38
N PHE A 100 7.39 -2.95 -10.51
CA PHE A 100 8.35 -1.87 -10.69
C PHE A 100 9.73 -2.39 -11.08
N THR A 101 10.17 -3.52 -10.50
CA THR A 101 11.52 -4.04 -10.75
C THR A 101 11.58 -5.19 -11.75
N GLY A 102 10.43 -5.75 -12.16
CA GLY A 102 10.38 -6.91 -13.03
C GLY A 102 10.90 -8.22 -12.42
N LYS A 103 11.29 -8.21 -11.14
CA LYS A 103 11.83 -9.37 -10.44
C LYS A 103 10.73 -10.38 -10.15
N LYS A 104 10.97 -11.64 -10.53
CA LYS A 104 10.08 -12.76 -10.23
C LYS A 104 10.16 -13.12 -8.74
N LEU A 105 9.01 -13.25 -8.09
CA LEU A 105 8.84 -13.61 -6.70
C LEU A 105 7.85 -14.77 -6.59
N GLU A 106 8.08 -15.65 -5.63
CA GLU A 106 7.22 -16.79 -5.35
C GLU A 106 6.85 -16.80 -3.87
N ASP A 107 5.60 -17.16 -3.58
CA ASP A 107 5.09 -17.26 -2.22
C ASP A 107 4.04 -18.36 -2.09
N MET A 108 3.98 -18.99 -0.92
CA MET A 108 3.12 -20.12 -0.67
C MET A 108 2.28 -19.87 0.57
N VAL A 109 0.98 -19.68 0.35
CA VAL A 109 0.03 -19.27 1.39
C VAL A 109 -1.15 -20.26 1.42
N PRO A 110 -1.59 -20.72 2.60
CA PRO A 110 -2.81 -21.53 2.68
C PRO A 110 -4.01 -20.74 2.16
N SER A 111 -4.94 -21.39 1.47
CA SER A 111 -6.02 -20.70 0.73
C SER A 111 -6.96 -19.87 1.61
N SER A 112 -7.02 -20.18 2.90
CA SER A 112 -7.86 -19.53 3.92
C SER A 112 -7.10 -18.54 4.80
N HIS A 113 -5.86 -18.19 4.43
CA HIS A 113 -5.15 -17.11 5.11
C HIS A 113 -5.39 -15.80 4.37
N GLY A 114 -5.63 -14.74 5.15
CA GLY A 114 -5.63 -13.38 4.66
C GLY A 114 -4.24 -13.00 4.14
N THR A 115 -4.21 -12.50 2.92
CA THR A 115 -3.10 -11.78 2.32
C THR A 115 -3.48 -10.33 2.10
N THR A 116 -2.56 -9.56 1.51
CA THR A 116 -2.70 -8.14 1.24
C THR A 116 -2.56 -7.88 -0.25
N VAL A 117 -3.49 -7.10 -0.81
CA VAL A 117 -3.51 -6.70 -2.22
C VAL A 117 -3.12 -5.23 -2.29
N PRO A 118 -2.09 -4.84 -3.07
CA PRO A 118 -1.76 -3.44 -3.24
C PRO A 118 -2.82 -2.73 -4.06
N ILE A 119 -3.13 -1.48 -3.69
CA ILE A 119 -3.91 -0.60 -4.55
C ILE A 119 -2.95 -0.06 -5.60
N VAL A 120 -3.28 -0.29 -6.87
CA VAL A 120 -2.48 0.17 -8.01
C VAL A 120 -3.30 1.19 -8.77
N SER A 121 -2.84 2.45 -8.79
CA SER A 121 -3.41 3.52 -9.61
C SER A 121 -2.52 3.79 -10.81
N ARG A 122 -3.13 4.25 -11.91
CA ARG A 122 -2.44 4.68 -13.12
C ARG A 122 -3.01 6.01 -13.54
N THR A 123 -2.13 6.96 -13.80
CA THR A 123 -2.50 8.32 -14.21
C THR A 123 -1.68 8.70 -15.44
N GLU A 124 -2.32 9.35 -16.40
CA GLU A 124 -1.66 9.86 -17.60
C GLU A 124 -1.13 11.27 -17.35
N TRP A 125 0.06 11.55 -17.87
CA TRP A 125 0.78 12.81 -17.71
C TRP A 125 1.47 13.15 -19.03
N ASP A 126 1.61 14.42 -19.34
CA ASP A 126 2.46 14.88 -20.42
C ASP A 126 3.87 15.18 -19.88
N ILE A 127 4.89 14.73 -20.61
CA ILE A 127 6.29 15.06 -20.30
C ILE A 127 6.52 16.50 -20.76
N MET A 128 6.96 17.35 -19.85
CA MET A 128 7.29 18.75 -20.12
C MET A 128 8.79 18.96 -20.31
N ASP A 129 9.60 18.22 -19.55
CA ASP A 129 11.06 18.28 -19.62
C ASP A 129 11.69 16.97 -19.13
N ILE A 130 12.88 16.66 -19.66
CA ILE A 130 13.71 15.54 -19.24
C ILE A 130 15.10 16.10 -18.92
N GLY A 131 15.46 16.12 -17.65
CA GLY A 131 16.78 16.55 -17.20
C GLY A 131 17.89 15.57 -17.59
N ASP A 132 19.12 16.07 -17.62
CA ASP A 132 20.32 15.29 -17.98
C ASP A 132 20.50 14.06 -17.07
N ASP A 133 20.24 14.23 -15.76
CA ASP A 133 20.33 13.18 -14.74
C ASP A 133 19.12 12.22 -14.76
N GLY A 134 18.16 12.42 -15.67
CA GLY A 134 17.00 11.56 -15.87
C GLY A 134 15.83 11.86 -14.93
N GLU A 135 15.82 12.99 -14.24
CA GLU A 135 14.63 13.59 -13.63
C GLU A 135 13.65 14.04 -14.72
N VAL A 136 12.35 13.85 -14.51
CA VAL A 136 11.31 14.16 -15.50
C VAL A 136 10.32 15.12 -14.87
N THR A 137 10.02 16.20 -15.59
CA THR A 137 8.92 17.10 -15.23
C THR A 137 7.67 16.67 -15.98
N LEU A 138 6.61 16.39 -15.24
CA LEU A 138 5.32 15.90 -15.72
C LEU A 138 4.23 16.93 -15.46
N MET A 139 3.25 17.04 -16.34
CA MET A 139 2.07 17.89 -16.18
C MET A 139 0.78 17.12 -16.49
N ASP A 140 -0.26 17.30 -15.68
CA ASP A 140 -1.59 16.75 -15.96
C ASP A 140 -2.49 17.73 -16.73
N GLU A 141 -3.66 17.26 -17.14
CA GLU A 141 -4.67 18.09 -17.83
C GLU A 141 -5.20 19.28 -17.01
N ASN A 142 -5.00 19.26 -15.69
CA ASN A 142 -5.44 20.31 -14.78
C ASN A 142 -4.34 21.35 -14.52
N GLY A 143 -3.15 21.17 -15.11
CA GLY A 143 -1.99 22.03 -14.89
C GLY A 143 -1.26 21.75 -13.58
N ASN A 144 -1.51 20.60 -12.94
CA ASN A 144 -0.68 20.14 -11.82
C ASN A 144 0.65 19.62 -12.36
N GLU A 145 1.74 20.02 -11.72
CA GLU A 145 3.09 19.61 -12.08
C GLU A 145 3.64 18.58 -11.10
N LYS A 146 4.49 17.68 -11.60
CA LYS A 146 5.16 16.65 -10.81
C LYS A 146 6.61 16.50 -11.25
N THR A 147 7.55 16.56 -10.30
CA THR A 147 9.01 16.53 -10.54
C THR A 147 9.76 15.49 -9.71
N ASP A 148 9.04 14.67 -8.92
CA ASP A 148 9.60 13.63 -8.05
C ASP A 148 9.79 12.28 -8.77
N ILE A 149 9.67 12.25 -10.09
CA ILE A 149 9.74 11.03 -10.91
C ILE A 149 10.96 11.08 -11.82
N ASN A 150 11.72 9.98 -11.84
CA ASN A 150 12.80 9.76 -12.78
C ASN A 150 12.37 8.83 -13.90
N LEU A 151 13.15 8.83 -15.00
CA LEU A 151 13.02 7.84 -16.06
C LEU A 151 13.08 6.41 -15.49
N PRO A 152 12.25 5.49 -16.00
CA PRO A 152 12.09 4.17 -15.40
C PRO A 152 13.34 3.30 -15.59
N SER A 153 13.80 2.67 -14.51
CA SER A 153 14.91 1.69 -14.57
C SER A 153 14.49 0.32 -15.12
N TYR A 154 13.18 0.08 -15.23
CA TYR A 154 12.62 -1.15 -15.77
C TYR A 154 11.32 -0.81 -16.52
N PRO A 155 11.08 -1.41 -17.70
CA PRO A 155 12.00 -2.27 -18.46
C PRO A 155 13.25 -1.52 -18.95
N GLU A 156 14.39 -2.22 -19.06
CA GLU A 156 15.74 -1.61 -19.18
C GLU A 156 15.89 -0.61 -20.34
N ASN A 157 15.14 -0.77 -21.43
CA ASN A 157 15.23 0.10 -22.61
C ASN A 157 14.27 1.29 -22.58
N MET A 158 13.29 1.30 -21.67
CA MET A 158 12.20 2.29 -21.71
C MET A 158 12.70 3.72 -21.48
N ALA A 159 13.70 3.91 -20.61
CA ALA A 159 14.30 5.22 -20.39
C ALA A 159 14.90 5.80 -21.68
N GLN A 160 15.62 4.98 -22.45
CA GLN A 160 16.21 5.41 -23.72
C GLN A 160 15.13 5.64 -24.78
N GLU A 161 14.13 4.76 -24.87
CA GLU A 161 13.03 4.91 -25.81
C GLU A 161 12.20 6.18 -25.58
N ILE A 162 12.02 6.59 -24.32
CA ILE A 162 11.37 7.86 -23.96
C ILE A 162 12.23 9.04 -24.40
N ARG A 163 13.55 9.01 -24.14
CA ARG A 163 14.48 10.07 -24.59
C ARG A 163 14.51 10.20 -26.11
N ASP A 164 14.64 9.09 -26.82
CA ASP A 164 14.63 9.09 -28.28
C ASP A 164 13.28 9.58 -28.85
N ALA A 165 12.17 9.28 -28.15
CA ALA A 165 10.85 9.80 -28.51
C ALA A 165 10.73 11.31 -28.29
N TRP A 166 11.32 11.81 -27.21
CA TRP A 166 11.36 13.23 -26.86
C TRP A 166 12.20 14.03 -27.84
N ASP A 167 13.44 13.59 -28.11
CA ASP A 167 14.39 14.27 -29.00
C ASP A 167 13.99 14.15 -30.48
N GLY A 168 13.29 13.07 -30.83
CA GLY A 168 12.87 12.78 -32.21
C GLY A 168 11.53 13.40 -32.63
N GLY A 169 10.83 14.10 -31.74
CA GLY A 169 9.49 14.67 -31.97
C GLY A 169 9.37 16.15 -31.62
N GLU A 170 8.17 16.73 -31.77
CA GLU A 170 7.84 18.11 -31.36
C GLU A 170 7.77 18.29 -29.82
N ASN A 171 8.55 17.52 -29.04
CA ASN A 171 8.53 17.53 -27.57
C ASN A 171 7.13 17.23 -27.00
N GLN A 172 6.37 16.35 -27.65
CA GLN A 172 5.03 15.96 -27.22
C GLN A 172 4.96 14.46 -26.96
N VAL A 173 5.26 14.07 -25.72
CA VAL A 173 5.24 12.68 -25.27
C VAL A 173 4.36 12.58 -24.03
N SER A 174 3.31 11.76 -24.10
CA SER A 174 2.49 11.43 -22.94
C SER A 174 2.99 10.13 -22.30
N CYS A 175 2.98 10.05 -20.98
CA CYS A 175 3.38 8.88 -20.21
C CYS A 175 2.30 8.46 -19.20
N THR A 176 2.30 7.18 -18.84
CA THR A 176 1.45 6.65 -17.77
C THR A 176 2.32 6.37 -16.56
N VAL A 177 2.08 7.10 -15.47
CA VAL A 177 2.68 6.84 -14.17
C VAL A 177 1.79 5.86 -13.40
N GLN A 178 2.39 4.79 -12.90
CA GLN A 178 1.72 3.83 -12.02
C GLN A 178 2.20 4.05 -10.59
N SER A 179 1.26 4.15 -9.66
CA SER A 179 1.52 4.29 -8.22
C SER A 179 1.00 3.08 -7.45
N ALA A 180 1.82 2.54 -6.54
CA ALA A 180 1.44 1.48 -5.62
C ALA A 180 2.33 1.48 -4.37
N VAL A 181 1.71 1.47 -3.18
CA VAL A 181 2.41 1.35 -1.89
C VAL A 181 3.51 2.42 -1.70
N GLY A 182 3.23 3.65 -2.11
CA GLY A 182 4.16 4.79 -2.00
C GLY A 182 5.31 4.78 -3.01
N ILE A 183 5.28 3.88 -4.00
CA ILE A 183 6.24 3.85 -5.11
C ILE A 183 5.51 4.28 -6.38
N GLU A 184 6.15 5.16 -7.14
CA GLU A 184 5.64 5.66 -8.42
C GLU A 184 6.68 5.47 -9.52
N GLN A 185 6.23 5.07 -10.71
CA GLN A 185 7.11 4.85 -11.85
C GLN A 185 6.34 4.99 -13.16
N ILE A 186 7.00 5.51 -14.20
CA ILE A 186 6.50 5.47 -15.57
C ILE A 186 6.48 4.01 -16.05
N VAL A 187 5.33 3.53 -16.51
CA VAL A 187 5.14 2.13 -16.98
C VAL A 187 4.75 2.02 -18.45
N ALA A 188 4.38 3.13 -19.07
CA ALA A 188 4.03 3.22 -20.48
C ALA A 188 4.26 4.65 -20.98
N PHE A 189 4.47 4.80 -22.28
CA PHE A 189 4.50 6.10 -22.95
C PHE A 189 3.89 5.99 -24.34
N LYS A 190 3.42 7.12 -24.86
CA LYS A 190 2.83 7.28 -26.19
C LYS A 190 3.41 8.54 -26.82
N LYS A 191 3.82 8.42 -28.09
CA LYS A 191 4.19 9.56 -28.93
C LYS A 191 2.91 10.23 -29.43
N ALA A 192 2.81 11.54 -29.34
CA ALA A 192 1.70 12.28 -29.95
C ALA A 192 1.77 12.21 -31.48
#